data_AF-A0A4V2LUY7-F1
#
_entry.id   AF-A0A4V2LUY7-F1
#
_cell.length_a   1.000
_cell.length_b   1.000
_cell.length_c   1.000
_cell.angle_alpha   90.00
_cell.angle_beta   90.00
_cell.angle_gamma   90.00
#
_symmetry.space_group_name_H-M   'P 1'
#
loop_
_entity.id
_entity.type
_entity.pdbx_description
1 polymer ?
#
loop_
_entity_poly.entity_id
_entity_poly.type
_entity_poly.pdbx_seq_one_letter_code
_entity_poly.pdbx_strand_id
1 'polypeptide(L)'
;MTELRETFVRPDGALEGANSLSAAGAQLAARWQGLAATIGTLNGDRPWGDDEPGNEFNKGYLGGEQPAQKVLDLAADIVPVVEQLGPTVKGAVEGTVDLDDMVKALFGGDGK
;
A
#
# COMPACT_ATOMS: atom_id res chain seq x y z
N MET A 1 16.51 -11.76 37.47
CA MET A 1 17.44 -11.03 36.60
C MET A 1 16.65 -10.66 35.38
N THR A 2 16.20 -9.42 35.31
CA THR A 2 15.15 -8.99 34.39
C THR A 2 15.65 -7.75 33.69
N GLU A 3 16.70 -7.82 32.88
CA GLU A 3 17.23 -6.60 32.30
C GLU A 3 17.74 -6.74 30.86
N LEU A 4 17.05 -5.98 30.00
CA LEU A 4 17.60 -5.10 28.97
C LEU A 4 18.14 -5.77 27.70
N ARG A 5 17.22 -6.06 26.75
CA ARG A 5 17.31 -5.77 25.29
C ARG A 5 16.24 -6.56 24.50
N GLU A 6 14.97 -6.42 24.86
CA GLU A 6 13.87 -6.85 23.99
C GLU A 6 13.53 -5.70 23.03
N THR A 7 14.34 -5.48 22.00
CA THR A 7 13.87 -4.77 20.80
C THR A 7 12.84 -5.71 20.14
N PHE A 8 11.56 -5.38 20.34
CA PHE A 8 10.36 -6.24 20.34
C PHE A 8 9.92 -6.82 18.97
N VAL A 9 10.83 -7.08 18.04
CA VAL A 9 10.52 -7.61 16.71
C VAL A 9 11.40 -8.81 16.41
N ARG A 10 10.79 -9.96 16.08
CA ARG A 10 11.49 -11.13 15.52
C ARG A 10 11.93 -10.79 14.09
N PRO A 11 13.22 -10.51 13.81
CA PRO A 11 13.63 -9.91 12.55
C PRO A 11 13.26 -10.79 11.35
N ASP A 12 13.55 -12.09 11.42
CA ASP A 12 13.23 -13.03 10.34
C ASP A 12 11.73 -13.06 10.02
N GLY A 13 10.88 -13.14 11.07
CA GLY A 13 9.43 -13.13 10.89
C GLY A 13 8.89 -11.80 10.38
N ALA A 14 9.50 -10.68 10.78
CA ALA A 14 9.14 -9.36 10.30
C ALA A 14 9.57 -9.13 8.85
N LEU A 15 10.74 -9.65 8.45
CA LEU A 15 11.23 -9.63 7.06
C LEU A 15 10.35 -10.51 6.16
N GLU A 16 9.96 -11.70 6.62
CA GLU A 16 9.02 -12.57 5.91
C GLU A 16 7.64 -11.90 5.74
N GLY A 17 7.14 -11.28 6.81
CA GLY A 17 5.91 -10.48 6.76
C GLY A 17 6.03 -9.29 5.80
N ALA A 18 7.15 -8.57 5.82
CA ALA A 18 7.42 -7.45 4.92
C ALA A 18 7.48 -7.89 3.44
N ASN A 19 8.07 -9.05 3.15
CA ASN A 19 8.08 -9.63 1.81
C ASN A 19 6.65 -9.99 1.35
N SER A 20 5.84 -10.57 2.24
CA SER A 20 4.44 -10.89 1.96
C SER A 20 3.61 -9.63 1.69
N LEU A 21 3.81 -8.57 2.49
CA LEU A 21 3.19 -7.27 2.28
C LEU A 21 3.63 -6.63 0.96
N SER A 22 4.92 -6.72 0.63
CA SER A 22 5.46 -6.20 -0.65
C SER A 22 4.80 -6.90 -1.84
N ALA A 23 4.69 -8.23 -1.79
CA ALA A 23 4.06 -9.02 -2.85
C ALA A 23 2.56 -8.69 -2.99
N ALA A 24 1.83 -8.56 -1.88
CA ALA A 24 0.42 -8.19 -1.88
C ALA A 24 0.21 -6.76 -2.42
N GLY A 25 1.04 -5.81 -2.01
CA GLY A 25 1.01 -4.43 -2.48
C GLY A 25 1.26 -4.30 -3.98
N ALA A 26 2.30 -4.97 -4.50
CA ALA A 26 2.58 -5.01 -5.93
C ALA A 26 1.44 -5.67 -6.73
N GLN A 27 0.85 -6.75 -6.21
CA GLN A 27 -0.29 -7.40 -6.84
C GLN A 27 -1.52 -6.47 -6.89
N LEU A 28 -1.78 -5.74 -5.80
CA LEU A 28 -2.86 -4.75 -5.75
C LEU A 28 -2.61 -3.65 -6.79
N ALA A 29 -1.41 -3.09 -6.85
CA ALA A 29 -1.05 -2.03 -7.79
C ALA A 29 -1.25 -2.46 -9.26
N ALA A 30 -0.75 -3.62 -9.64
CA ALA A 30 -0.91 -4.16 -10.99
C ALA A 30 -2.38 -4.39 -11.36
N ARG A 31 -3.17 -4.95 -10.44
CA ARG A 31 -4.61 -5.20 -10.67
C ARG A 31 -5.40 -3.90 -10.73
N TRP A 32 -5.07 -2.94 -9.87
CA TRP A 32 -5.74 -1.65 -9.82
C TRP A 32 -5.54 -0.87 -11.12
N GLN A 33 -4.32 -0.86 -11.67
CA GLN A 33 -4.05 -0.17 -12.94
C GLN A 33 -4.95 -0.69 -14.08
N GLY A 34 -5.11 -2.01 -14.20
CA GLY A 34 -5.99 -2.62 -15.20
C GLY A 34 -7.48 -2.33 -14.95
N LEU A 35 -7.91 -2.39 -13.70
CA LEU A 35 -9.30 -2.09 -13.32
C LEU A 35 -9.65 -0.62 -13.58
N ALA A 36 -8.80 0.31 -13.14
CA ALA A 36 -8.99 1.75 -13.33
C ALA A 36 -9.07 2.11 -14.82
N ALA A 37 -8.19 1.55 -15.65
CA ALA A 37 -8.25 1.72 -17.10
C ALA A 37 -9.57 1.19 -17.69
N THR A 38 -10.01 0.01 -17.25
CA THR A 38 -11.27 -0.60 -17.71
C THR A 38 -12.47 0.28 -17.35
N ILE A 39 -12.54 0.77 -16.11
CA ILE A 39 -13.60 1.68 -15.66
C ILE A 39 -13.56 2.98 -16.47
N GLY A 40 -12.37 3.55 -16.70
CA GLY A 40 -12.21 4.76 -17.51
C GLY A 40 -12.75 4.59 -18.93
N THR A 41 -12.41 3.49 -19.60
CA THR A 41 -12.95 3.14 -20.93
C THR A 41 -14.47 3.02 -20.90
N LEU A 42 -15.02 2.21 -19.98
CA LEU A 42 -16.46 1.99 -19.89
C LEU A 42 -17.22 3.29 -19.63
N ASN A 43 -16.69 4.17 -18.78
CA ASN A 43 -17.30 5.47 -18.49
C ASN A 43 -17.20 6.44 -19.69
N GLY A 44 -16.11 6.40 -20.46
CA GLY A 44 -15.91 7.20 -21.66
C GLY A 44 -16.95 6.91 -22.74
N ASP A 45 -17.39 5.65 -22.85
CA ASP A 45 -18.39 5.19 -23.81
C ASP A 45 -19.83 5.61 -23.46
N ARG A 46 -20.04 6.33 -22.35
CA ARG A 46 -21.37 6.74 -21.84
C ARG A 46 -22.36 5.57 -21.83
N PRO A 47 -22.08 4.52 -21.04
CA PRO A 47 -22.71 3.21 -21.16
C PRO A 47 -24.18 3.22 -20.73
N TRP A 48 -24.62 4.31 -20.10
CA TRP A 48 -25.97 4.49 -19.58
C TRP A 48 -26.96 5.04 -20.62
N GLY A 49 -26.52 5.21 -21.87
CA GLY A 49 -27.36 5.65 -22.98
C GLY A 49 -27.25 7.15 -23.27
N ASP A 50 -27.66 7.50 -24.48
CA ASP A 50 -27.78 8.86 -25.01
C ASP A 50 -29.23 9.39 -25.01
N ASP A 51 -30.16 8.60 -24.45
CA ASP A 51 -31.54 8.99 -24.21
C ASP A 51 -31.67 9.94 -23.02
N GLU A 52 -32.88 10.48 -22.79
CA GLU A 52 -33.12 11.43 -21.71
C GLU A 52 -32.76 10.87 -20.32
N PRO A 53 -33.17 9.63 -19.94
CA PRO A 53 -32.75 9.02 -18.68
C PRO A 53 -31.24 8.82 -18.55
N GLY A 54 -30.57 8.33 -19.60
CA GLY A 54 -29.13 8.11 -19.61
C GLY A 54 -28.35 9.41 -19.43
N ASN A 55 -28.77 10.47 -20.12
CA ASN A 55 -28.20 11.81 -19.95
C ASN A 55 -28.42 12.37 -18.54
N GLU A 56 -29.60 12.17 -17.95
CA GLU A 56 -29.90 12.62 -16.59
C GLU A 56 -29.01 11.91 -15.55
N PHE A 57 -28.84 10.60 -15.69
CA PHE A 57 -27.92 9.84 -14.84
C PHE A 57 -26.47 10.32 -15.00
N ASN A 58 -26.02 10.49 -16.24
CA ASN A 58 -24.66 10.91 -16.55
C ASN A 58 -24.31 12.28 -15.94
N LYS A 59 -25.28 13.21 -15.79
CA LYS A 59 -25.05 14.52 -15.15
C LYS A 59 -24.52 14.40 -13.73
N GLY A 60 -25.01 13.43 -12.95
CA GLY A 60 -24.56 13.21 -11.57
C GLY A 60 -23.41 12.22 -11.47
N TYR A 61 -23.38 11.20 -12.33
CA TYR A 61 -22.42 10.09 -12.25
C TYR A 61 -21.06 10.39 -12.88
N LEU A 62 -21.05 10.95 -14.11
CA LEU A 62 -19.84 11.33 -14.85
C LEU A 62 -19.58 12.83 -14.84
N GLY A 63 -20.64 13.63 -14.72
CA GLY A 63 -20.58 15.08 -14.47
C GLY A 63 -20.81 15.40 -12.99
N GLY A 64 -20.96 16.69 -12.67
CA GLY A 64 -21.42 17.14 -11.35
C GLY A 64 -20.54 16.66 -10.21
N GLU A 65 -21.09 15.82 -9.32
CA GLU A 65 -20.40 15.27 -8.16
C GLU A 65 -19.34 14.20 -8.51
N GLN A 66 -19.42 13.61 -9.70
CA GLN A 66 -18.45 12.66 -10.26
C GLN A 66 -18.02 11.54 -9.29
N PRO A 67 -18.96 10.79 -8.69
CA PRO A 67 -18.64 9.75 -7.72
C PRO A 67 -17.70 8.67 -8.27
N ALA A 68 -17.84 8.32 -9.56
CA ALA A 68 -16.93 7.36 -10.20
C ALA A 68 -15.48 7.84 -10.21
N GLN A 69 -15.27 9.10 -10.60
CA GLN A 69 -13.92 9.70 -10.63
C GLN A 69 -13.33 9.80 -9.23
N LYS A 70 -14.13 10.20 -8.22
CA LYS A 70 -13.68 10.28 -6.83
C LYS A 70 -13.16 8.94 -6.29
N VAL A 71 -13.80 7.84 -6.64
CA VAL A 71 -13.32 6.50 -6.24
C VAL A 71 -12.01 6.16 -6.93
N LEU A 72 -11.88 6.50 -8.22
CA LEU A 72 -10.64 6.28 -8.96
C LEU A 72 -9.48 7.09 -8.37
N ASP A 73 -9.72 8.36 -8.07
CA ASP A 73 -8.72 9.26 -7.48
C ASP A 73 -8.31 8.79 -6.08
N LEU A 74 -9.27 8.46 -5.22
CA LEU A 74 -9.00 7.97 -3.87
C LEU A 74 -8.13 6.71 -3.89
N ALA A 75 -8.44 5.77 -4.78
CA ALA A 75 -7.67 4.55 -4.88
C ALA A 75 -6.31 4.77 -5.57
N ALA A 76 -6.18 5.76 -6.47
CA ALA A 76 -4.89 6.19 -7.00
C ALA A 76 -3.97 6.74 -5.89
N ASP A 77 -4.51 7.32 -4.82
CA ASP A 77 -3.75 7.77 -3.65
C ASP A 77 -3.41 6.61 -2.69
N ILE A 78 -4.35 5.69 -2.44
CA ILE A 78 -4.18 4.60 -1.45
C ILE A 78 -3.26 3.49 -1.96
N VAL A 79 -3.38 3.10 -3.23
CA VAL A 79 -2.68 1.93 -3.78
C VAL A 79 -1.15 2.08 -3.70
N PRO A 80 -0.54 3.23 -4.05
CA PRO A 80 0.89 3.44 -3.88
C PRO A 80 1.34 3.34 -2.43
N VAL A 81 0.52 3.81 -1.48
CA VAL A 81 0.84 3.72 -0.04
C VAL A 81 0.90 2.25 0.39
N VAL A 82 -0.06 1.42 -0.05
CA VAL A 82 -0.09 -0.02 0.25
C VAL A 82 1.10 -0.75 -0.39
N GLU A 83 1.48 -0.39 -1.60
CA GLU A 83 2.68 -0.92 -2.28
C GLU A 83 3.96 -0.67 -1.48
N GLN A 84 4.05 0.49 -0.82
CA GLN A 84 5.22 0.88 -0.03
C GLN A 84 5.27 0.31 1.39
N LEU A 85 4.20 -0.32 1.89
CA LEU A 85 4.17 -0.85 3.26
C LEU A 85 5.25 -1.90 3.50
N GLY A 86 5.38 -2.88 2.60
CA GLY A 86 6.38 -3.93 2.71
C GLY A 86 7.82 -3.40 2.70
N PRO A 87 8.23 -2.59 1.71
CA PRO A 87 9.54 -1.94 1.69
C PRO A 87 9.82 -1.09 2.94
N THR A 88 8.81 -0.35 3.43
CA THR A 88 8.94 0.50 4.62
C THR A 88 9.20 -0.34 5.88
N VAL A 89 8.44 -1.42 6.07
CA VAL A 89 8.64 -2.34 7.20
C VAL A 89 10.02 -3.01 7.11
N LYS A 90 10.42 -3.46 5.92
CA LYS A 90 11.73 -4.07 5.70
C LYS A 90 12.87 -3.12 6.09
N GLY A 91 12.84 -1.88 5.61
CA GLY A 91 13.86 -0.87 5.95
C GLY A 91 13.89 -0.54 7.45
N ALA A 92 12.74 -0.51 8.12
CA ALA A 92 12.68 -0.30 9.57
C ALA A 92 13.30 -1.48 10.36
N VAL A 93 13.07 -2.72 9.92
CA VAL A 93 13.63 -3.92 10.56
C VAL A 93 15.14 -3.97 10.35
N GLU A 94 15.62 -3.80 9.11
CA GLU A 94 17.05 -3.80 8.77
C GLU A 94 17.79 -2.70 9.53
N GLY A 95 17.25 -1.47 9.58
CA GLY A 95 17.86 -0.38 10.34
C GLY A 95 17.91 -0.61 11.86
N THR A 96 16.94 -1.34 12.42
CA THR A 96 16.95 -1.71 13.84
C THR A 96 18.01 -2.78 14.13
N VAL A 97 18.15 -3.77 13.25
CA VAL A 97 19.19 -4.82 13.37
C VAL A 97 20.58 -4.21 13.25
N ASP A 98 20.80 -3.32 12.27
CA ASP A 98 22.09 -2.65 12.07
C ASP A 98 22.51 -1.83 13.31
N LEU A 99 21.55 -1.14 13.93
CA LEU A 99 21.79 -0.39 15.17
C LEU A 99 22.16 -1.32 16.32
N ASP A 100 21.45 -2.43 16.50
CA ASP A 100 21.71 -3.41 17.56
C ASP A 100 23.08 -4.09 17.38
N ASP A 101 23.47 -4.40 16.15
CA ASP A 101 24.77 -4.98 15.82
C ASP A 101 25.92 -3.98 16.02
N MET A 102 25.72 -2.72 15.65
CA MET A 102 26.68 -1.64 15.91
C MET A 102 26.86 -1.39 17.42
N VAL A 103 25.78 -1.42 18.20
CA VAL A 103 25.85 -1.29 19.67
C VAL A 103 26.57 -2.49 20.29
N LYS A 104 26.33 -3.72 19.83
CA LYS A 104 27.07 -4.92 20.29
C LYS A 104 28.56 -4.82 19.94
N ALA A 105 28.90 -4.36 18.75
CA ALA A 105 30.29 -4.21 18.30
C ALA A 105 31.04 -3.10 19.06
N LEU A 106 30.39 -1.97 19.35
CA LEU A 106 31.01 -0.81 20.01
C LEU A 106 31.14 -0.97 21.52
N PHE A 107 30.17 -1.61 22.18
CA PHE A 107 30.15 -1.69 23.64
C PHE A 107 30.53 -3.05 24.21
N GLY A 108 30.87 -4.01 23.35
CA GLY A 108 31.21 -5.37 23.75
C GLY A 108 29.97 -6.09 24.29
N GLY A 109 29.53 -7.12 23.57
CA GLY A 109 28.70 -8.14 24.19
C GLY A 109 29.54 -8.94 25.19
N ASP A 110 29.84 -8.37 26.35
CA ASP A 110 30.58 -9.05 27.41
C ASP A 110 29.75 -9.15 28.68
N GLY A 111 29.48 -10.39 29.09
CA GLY A 111 29.03 -10.69 30.44
C GLY A 111 28.40 -12.08 30.62
N LYS A 112 29.22 -13.13 30.56
CA LYS A 112 29.09 -14.45 31.22
C LYS A 112 27.75 -15.20 31.19
#